data_AF-A0A523T2P0-F1
#
_entry.id   AF-A0A523T2P0-F1
#
_cell.length_a   1.000
_cell.length_b   1.000
_cell.length_c   1.000
_cell.angle_alpha   90.00
_cell.angle_beta   90.00
_cell.angle_gamma   90.00
#
_symmetry.space_group_name_H-M   'P 1'
#
loop_
_entity.id
_entity.type
_entity.pdbx_description
1 polymer ?
#
loop_
_entity_poly.entity_id
_entity_poly.type
_entity_poly.pdbx_seq_one_letter_code
_entity_poly.pdbx_strand_id
1 'polypeptide(L)' 'MAKVLVCYYSRTGNTEKMAEKIAEIANKEGLDVDLKRVENTEVDGLLTYDCIIIGSPTYYGSMAWHVKRLLDESVKFHG' A
#
# COMPACT_ATOMS: atom_id res chain seq x y z
N MET A 1 1.61 17.69 -8.16
CA MET A 1 0.47 16.74 -8.09
C MET A 1 0.78 15.84 -6.91
N ALA A 2 -0.17 15.61 -6.01
CA ALA A 2 0.12 14.74 -4.87
C ALA A 2 0.32 13.30 -5.36
N LYS A 3 1.42 12.68 -4.93
CA LYS A 3 1.78 11.32 -5.31
C LYS A 3 1.26 10.33 -4.28
N VAL A 4 0.50 9.34 -4.73
CA VAL A 4 -0.19 8.37 -3.88
C VAL A 4 0.36 6.98 -4.13
N LEU A 5 0.72 6.27 -3.06
CA LEU A 5 0.96 4.84 -3.10
C LEU A 5 -0.29 4.11 -2.64
N VAL A 6 -0.82 3.21 -3.47
CA VAL A 6 -1.77 2.18 -3.04
C VAL A 6 -1.02 0.85 -3.05
N CYS A 7 -0.57 0.40 -1.88
CA CYS A 7 0.08 -0.89 -1.72
C CYS A 7 -0.84 -1.91 -1.04
N TYR A 8 -0.77 -3.17 -1.42
CA TYR A 8 -1.63 -4.19 -0.82
C TYR A 8 -1.00 -5.58 -0.77
N TYR A 9 -1.41 -6.39 0.20
CA TYR A 9 -1.27 -7.84 0.13
C TYR A 9 -2.60 -8.49 -0.22
N SER A 10 -2.60 -9.52 -1.05
CA SER A 10 -3.81 -10.26 -1.41
C SER A 10 -3.47 -11.71 -1.75
N ARG A 11 -4.14 -12.67 -1.09
CA ARG A 11 -3.98 -14.10 -1.36
C ARG A 11 -5.00 -14.64 -2.37
N THR A 12 -6.25 -14.16 -2.31
CA THR A 12 -7.36 -14.65 -3.15
C THR A 12 -8.02 -13.56 -4.01
N GLY A 13 -7.45 -12.36 -4.05
CA GLY A 13 -7.88 -11.28 -4.95
C GLY A 13 -8.86 -10.27 -4.35
N ASN A 14 -9.45 -10.50 -3.18
CA ASN A 14 -10.45 -9.56 -2.63
C ASN A 14 -9.85 -8.19 -2.28
N THR A 15 -8.71 -8.18 -1.59
CA THR A 15 -8.02 -6.93 -1.23
C THR A 15 -7.43 -6.24 -2.45
N GLU A 16 -6.99 -7.01 -3.45
CA GLU A 16 -6.50 -6.50 -4.73
C GLU A 16 -7.58 -5.74 -5.49
N LYS A 17 -8.79 -6.31 -5.62
CA LYS A 17 -9.95 -5.62 -6.22
C LYS A 17 -10.27 -4.29 -5.51
N MET A 18 -10.14 -4.24 -4.18
CA MET A 18 -10.32 -3.00 -3.42
C MET A 18 -9.23 -1.98 -3.76
N ALA A 19 -7.97 -2.41 -3.79
CA ALA A 19 -6.83 -1.56 -4.12
C ALA A 19 -6.91 -1.00 -5.55
N GLU A 20 -7.27 -1.84 -6.53
CA GLU A 20 -7.53 -1.44 -7.91
C GLU A 20 -8.62 -0.36 -7.98
N LYS A 21 -9.72 -0.53 -7.23
CA LYS A 21 -10.82 0.44 -7.24
C LYS A 21 -10.41 1.78 -6.62
N ILE A 22 -9.64 1.76 -5.54
CA ILE A 22 -9.10 2.97 -4.91
C ILE A 22 -8.16 3.68 -5.88
N ALA A 23 -7.25 2.96 -6.53
CA ALA A 23 -6.31 3.53 -7.49
C ALA A 23 -7.01 4.10 -8.74
N GLU A 24 -8.05 3.42 -9.24
CA GLU A 24 -8.87 3.90 -10.35
C GLU A 24 -9.52 5.25 -10.02
N ILE A 25 -10.12 5.38 -8.83
CA ILE A 25 -10.79 6.61 -8.41
C ILE A 25 -9.76 7.72 -8.15
N ALA A 26 -8.66 7.43 -7.45
CA ALA A 26 -7.61 8.41 -7.18
C ALA A 26 -6.98 8.97 -8.47
N ASN A 27 -6.74 8.12 -9.47
CA ASN A 27 -6.29 8.58 -10.79
C ASN A 27 -7.33 9.46 -11.48
N LYS A 28 -8.63 9.11 -11.39
CA LYS A 28 -9.74 9.91 -11.96
C LYS A 28 -9.84 11.31 -11.34
N GLU A 29 -9.52 11.44 -10.06
CA GLU A 29 -9.45 12.73 -9.36
C GLU A 29 -8.15 13.52 -9.64
N GLY A 30 -7.28 13.01 -10.54
CA GLY A 30 -6.08 13.71 -10.98
C GLY A 30 -4.88 13.58 -10.04
N LEU A 31 -4.82 12.51 -9.23
CA LEU A 31 -3.65 12.17 -8.42
C LEU A 31 -2.68 11.28 -9.22
N ASP A 32 -1.39 11.36 -8.91
CA ASP A 32 -0.37 10.46 -9.49
C ASP A 32 -0.29 9.19 -8.63
N VAL A 33 -0.81 8.06 -9.12
CA VAL A 33 -1.03 6.87 -8.30
C VAL A 33 -0.16 5.69 -8.73
N ASP A 34 0.65 5.19 -7.80
CA ASP A 34 1.32 3.90 -7.91
C ASP A 34 0.48 2.81 -7.24
N LEU A 35 0.06 1.80 -8.01
CA LEU A 35 -0.61 0.59 -7.49
C LEU A 35 0.39 -0.57 -7.45
N LYS A 36 0.69 -1.08 -6.24
CA LYS A 36 1.72 -2.12 -6.06
C LYS A 36 1.28 -3.21 -5.10
N ARG A 37 1.77 -4.42 -5.32
CA ARG A 37 1.79 -5.44 -4.26
C ARG A 37 2.78 -5.01 -3.17
N VAL A 38 2.46 -5.29 -1.91
CA VAL A 38 3.31 -4.90 -0.78
C VAL A 38 4.68 -5.56 -0.87
N GLU A 39 4.74 -6.77 -1.44
CA GLU A 39 5.97 -7.52 -1.71
C GLU A 39 6.92 -6.79 -2.68
N ASN A 40 6.40 -5.87 -3.50
CA ASN A 40 7.16 -5.07 -4.47
C ASN A 40 7.33 -3.61 -4.02
N THR A 41 7.06 -3.32 -2.75
CA THR A 41 7.16 -1.97 -2.18
C THR A 41 8.39 -1.91 -1.28
N GLU A 42 9.35 -1.07 -1.65
CA GLU A 42 10.54 -0.83 -0.84
C GLU A 42 10.31 0.30 0.17
N VAL A 43 10.84 0.12 1.37
CA VAL A 43 10.75 1.10 2.46
C VAL A 43 11.28 2.46 2.04
N ASP A 44 12.43 2.52 1.36
CA ASP A 44 13.05 3.77 0.92
C ASP A 44 12.16 4.59 -0.03
N GLY A 45 11.32 3.90 -0.82
CA GLY A 45 10.37 4.56 -1.71
C GLY A 45 9.21 5.23 -0.99
N LEU A 46 8.89 4.85 0.26
CA LEU A 46 7.75 5.38 1.01
C LEU A 46 7.83 6.90 1.20
N LEU A 47 9.03 7.45 1.38
CA LEU A 47 9.26 8.88 1.59
C LEU A 47 8.98 9.74 0.34
N THR A 48 8.79 9.12 -0.83
CA THR A 48 8.51 9.83 -2.09
C THR A 48 7.02 10.10 -2.31
N TYR A 49 6.16 9.59 -1.43
CA TYR A 49 4.70 9.69 -1.55
C TYR A 49 4.13 10.67 -0.53
N ASP A 50 3.14 11.45 -0.97
CA ASP A 50 2.38 12.37 -0.11
C ASP A 50 1.26 11.63 0.65
N CYS A 51 0.80 10.50 0.12
CA CYS A 51 -0.23 9.66 0.72
C CYS A 51 0.09 8.18 0.49
N ILE A 52 -0.10 7.37 1.53
CA ILE A 52 0.11 5.92 1.47
C ILE A 52 -1.16 5.23 1.96
N ILE A 53 -1.73 4.40 1.09
CA ILE A 53 -2.88 3.54 1.37
C ILE A 53 -2.37 2.10 1.40
N ILE A 54 -2.63 1.39 2.50
CA ILE A 54 -2.13 0.03 2.73
C ILE A 54 -3.32 -0.92 2.88
N GLY A 55 -3.47 -1.84 1.93
CA GLY A 55 -4.49 -2.87 1.92
C GLY A 55 -3.98 -4.21 2.49
N SER A 56 -4.77 -4.84 3.35
CA SER A 56 -4.49 -6.19 3.86
C SER A 56 -5.77 -7.01 3.98
N PRO A 57 -5.74 -8.35 3.74
CA PRO A 57 -6.76 -9.22 4.28
C PRO A 57 -6.65 -9.26 5.81
N THR A 58 -7.78 -9.56 6.48
CA THR A 58 -7.82 -9.76 7.92
C THR A 58 -7.39 -11.19 8.25
N TYR A 59 -6.19 -11.36 8.80
CA TYR A 59 -5.70 -12.65 9.29
C TYR A 59 -5.71 -12.63 10.82
N TYR A 60 -6.59 -13.43 11.42
CA TYR A 60 -6.75 -13.57 12.87
C TYR A 60 -6.92 -12.23 13.61
N GLY A 61 -7.68 -11.30 13.02
CA GLY A 61 -7.93 -9.97 13.60
C GLY A 61 -6.83 -8.94 13.36
N SER A 62 -5.80 -9.27 12.58
CA SER A 62 -4.70 -8.36 12.24
C SER A 62 -4.44 -8.32 10.73
N MET A 63 -3.46 -7.50 10.35
CA MET A 63 -2.92 -7.46 9.00
C MET A 63 -2.12 -8.73 8.67
N ALA A 64 -1.95 -9.01 7.38
CA ALA A 64 -1.05 -10.05 6.92
C ALA A 64 0.40 -9.68 7.23
N TRP A 65 1.22 -10.70 7.49
CA TRP A 65 2.62 -10.49 7.87
C TRP A 65 3.42 -9.71 6.83
N HIS A 66 3.13 -9.83 5.53
CA HIS A 66 3.80 -9.06 4.47
C HIS A 66 3.62 -7.54 4.65
N VAL A 67 2.43 -7.12 5.10
CA VAL A 67 2.15 -5.72 5.41
C VAL A 67 2.87 -5.30 6.68
N LYS A 68 2.79 -6.14 7.73
CA LYS A 68 3.50 -5.88 8.98
C LYS A 68 5.02 -5.76 8.76
N ARG A 69 5.59 -6.59 7.88
CA ARG A 69 7.00 -6.54 7.50
C ARG A 69 7.39 -5.18 6.92
N LEU A 70 6.64 -4.65 5.97
CA LEU A 70 6.90 -3.32 5.40
C LEU A 70 6.89 -2.23 6.49
N LEU A 71 5.94 -2.30 7.42
CA LEU A 71 5.84 -1.36 8.54
C LEU A 71 6.96 -1.56 9.59
N ASP A 72 7.44 -2.78 9.77
CA ASP A 72 8.56 -3.06 10.67
C ASP A 72 9.89 -2.63 10.08
N GLU A 73 10.09 -2.83 8.78
CA GLU A 73 11.29 -2.37 8.09
C GLU A 73 11.31 -0.83 8.00
N SER A 74 10.16 -0.16 8.02
CA SER A 74 10.06 1.30 8.03
C SER A 74 10.53 1.96 9.33
N VAL A 75 10.82 1.17 10.39
CA VAL A 75 11.54 1.66 11.58
C VAL A 75 12.88 2.31 11.22
N LYS A 76 13.45 2.00 10.04
CA LYS A 76 14.61 2.71 9.47
C LYS A 76 14.45 4.23 9.46
N PHE A 77 13.22 4.74 9.37
CA PHE A 77 12.91 6.17 9.38
C PHE A 77 12.33 6.67 10.70
N HIS A 78 12.29 5.80 11.71
CA HIS A 78 11.77 6.11 13.02
C HIS A 78 12.91 6.28 14.03
N GLY A 79 13.32 7.53 14.22
CA GLY A 79 14.26 7.95 15.28
C GLY A 79 15.59 7.19 15.27
#